data_AF-A0A9W8HCV9-F1
#
_entry.id   AF-A0A9W8HCV9-F1
#
_cell.length_a   1.000
_cell.length_b   1.000
_cell.length_c   1.000
_cell.angle_alpha   90.00
_cell.angle_beta   90.00
_cell.angle_gamma   90.00
#
_symmetry.space_group_name_H-M   'P 1'
#
loop_
_entity.id
_entity.type
_entity.pdbx_description
1 polymer ?
#
loop_
_entity_poly.entity_id
_entity_poly.type
_entity_poly.pdbx_seq_one_letter_code
_entity_poly.pdbx_strand_id
1 'polypeptide(L)'
;MQLKVLSLLFLASCAAATWTSAQKIGIYSMIQKLAQTQPSSMDERIVYGKMAIFFNDWLTSAQLSNNIDTSQYRTGLFSLLAHLNDVKQDASKDPAGSDNMDYLILRIKQSYGESLFRFFGH
;
A
#
# COMPACT_ATOMS: atom_id res chain seq x y z
N MET A 1 -45.09 -11.07 -20.17
CA MET A 1 -43.82 -10.57 -20.75
C MET A 1 -43.00 -9.83 -19.68
N GLN A 2 -42.56 -10.51 -18.61
CA GLN A 2 -41.83 -9.87 -17.48
C GLN A 2 -40.62 -10.67 -16.95
N LEU A 3 -40.26 -11.79 -17.59
CA LEU A 3 -39.16 -12.64 -17.10
C LEU A 3 -37.74 -12.10 -17.42
N LYS A 4 -37.61 -11.14 -18.36
CA LYS A 4 -36.30 -10.62 -18.80
C LYS A 4 -35.73 -9.52 -17.91
N VAL A 5 -36.57 -8.82 -17.14
CA VAL A 5 -36.14 -7.71 -16.27
C VAL A 5 -35.48 -8.26 -14.99
N LEU A 6 -35.94 -9.42 -14.49
CA LEU A 6 -35.35 -10.07 -13.32
C LEU A 6 -33.91 -10.57 -13.59
N SER A 7 -33.61 -10.96 -14.84
CA SER A 7 -32.29 -11.49 -15.21
C SER A 7 -31.23 -10.40 -15.37
N LEU A 8 -31.62 -9.16 -15.73
CA LEU A 8 -30.69 -8.02 -15.77
C LEU A 8 -30.32 -7.51 -14.37
N LEU A 9 -31.22 -7.60 -13.40
CA LEU A 9 -30.96 -7.16 -12.02
C LEU A 9 -29.96 -8.08 -11.29
N PHE A 10 -29.89 -9.36 -11.66
CA PHE A 10 -28.95 -10.32 -11.06
C PHE A 10 -27.50 -10.13 -11.55
N LEU A 11 -27.31 -9.61 -12.77
CA LEU A 11 -25.97 -9.28 -13.29
C LEU A 11 -25.42 -7.98 -12.68
N ALA A 12 -26.28 -7.13 -12.11
CA ALA A 12 -25.87 -5.90 -11.43
C ALA A 12 -25.39 -6.13 -9.98
N SER A 13 -25.55 -7.34 -9.42
CA SER A 13 -25.29 -7.60 -8.00
C SER A 13 -23.92 -8.19 -7.67
N CYS A 14 -23.08 -8.52 -8.65
CA CYS A 14 -21.85 -9.30 -8.42
C CYS A 14 -20.54 -8.66 -8.88
N ALA A 15 -20.54 -7.38 -9.27
CA ALA A 15 -19.28 -6.64 -9.38
C ALA A 15 -18.84 -6.19 -7.97
N ALA A 16 -18.35 -7.12 -7.15
CA ALA A 16 -17.54 -6.73 -6.00
C ALA A 16 -16.43 -5.82 -6.53
N ALA A 17 -16.28 -4.61 -5.97
CA ALA A 17 -15.34 -3.61 -6.47
C ALA A 17 -13.91 -4.18 -6.51
N THR A 18 -13.52 -4.69 -7.67
CA THR A 18 -12.16 -5.14 -7.95
C THR A 18 -11.35 -3.92 -8.36
N TRP A 19 -10.09 -3.85 -7.93
CA TRP A 19 -9.22 -2.75 -8.34
C TRP A 19 -9.13 -2.60 -9.85
N THR A 20 -9.10 -1.34 -10.30
CA THR A 20 -8.86 -1.01 -11.70
C THR A 20 -7.49 -1.54 -12.14
N SER A 21 -7.33 -1.83 -13.43
CA SER A 21 -6.05 -2.29 -13.98
C SER A 21 -4.90 -1.31 -13.69
N ALA A 22 -5.19 0.00 -13.69
CA ALA A 22 -4.21 1.04 -13.36
C ALA A 22 -3.72 0.93 -11.90
N GLN A 23 -4.63 0.67 -10.94
CA GLN A 23 -4.26 0.47 -9.55
C GLN A 23 -3.38 -0.77 -9.37
N LYS A 24 -3.73 -1.87 -10.03
CA LYS A 24 -2.93 -3.10 -10.02
C LYS A 24 -1.51 -2.83 -10.55
N ILE A 25 -1.39 -2.22 -11.73
CA ILE A 25 -0.09 -1.88 -12.33
C ILE A 25 0.74 -0.97 -11.42
N GLY A 26 0.11 0.03 -10.80
CA GLY A 26 0.76 0.93 -9.86
C GLY A 26 1.40 0.19 -8.69
N ILE A 27 0.62 -0.67 -8.02
CA ILE A 27 1.07 -1.49 -6.89
C ILE A 27 2.19 -2.46 -7.32
N TYR A 28 2.01 -3.19 -8.42
CA TYR A 28 3.04 -4.11 -8.94
C TYR A 28 4.37 -3.39 -9.20
N SER A 29 4.31 -2.19 -9.79
CA SER A 29 5.49 -1.39 -10.07
C SER A 29 6.21 -0.93 -8.80
N MET A 30 5.47 -0.65 -7.72
CA MET A 30 6.05 -0.30 -6.41
C MET A 30 6.71 -1.52 -5.75
N ILE A 31 6.07 -2.69 -5.82
CA ILE A 31 6.61 -3.95 -5.28
C ILE A 31 7.91 -4.32 -5.97
N GLN A 32 7.93 -4.28 -7.31
CA GLN A 32 9.15 -4.58 -8.07
C GLN A 32 10.31 -3.66 -7.69
N LYS A 33 10.02 -2.37 -7.47
CA LYS A 33 11.03 -1.42 -7.01
C LYS A 33 11.50 -1.74 -5.59
N LEU A 34 10.58 -2.00 -4.65
CA LEU A 34 10.94 -2.36 -3.27
C LEU A 34 11.75 -3.64 -3.16
N ALA A 35 11.49 -4.62 -4.04
CA ALA A 35 12.27 -5.85 -4.10
C ALA A 35 13.74 -5.62 -4.52
N GLN A 36 14.02 -4.49 -5.18
CA GLN A 36 15.35 -4.13 -5.66
C GLN A 36 16.05 -3.11 -4.75
N THR A 37 15.36 -2.52 -3.78
CA THR A 37 15.94 -1.53 -2.87
C THR A 37 16.43 -2.17 -1.58
N GLN A 38 17.51 -1.61 -1.02
CA GLN A 38 17.93 -1.97 0.33
C GLN A 38 16.95 -1.40 1.38
N PRO A 39 16.69 -2.12 2.48
CA PRO A 39 15.88 -1.60 3.58
C PRO A 39 16.44 -0.26 4.08
N SER A 40 15.54 0.67 4.36
CA SER A 40 15.83 2.01 4.88
C SER A 40 16.74 2.88 4.01
N SER A 41 16.94 2.50 2.75
CA SER A 41 17.61 3.33 1.75
C SER A 41 16.75 4.53 1.34
N MET A 42 17.39 5.54 0.72
CA MET A 42 16.67 6.67 0.13
C MET A 42 15.69 6.22 -0.96
N ASP A 43 16.06 5.23 -1.76
CA ASP A 43 15.20 4.73 -2.84
C ASP A 43 13.93 4.08 -2.30
N GLU A 44 14.03 3.31 -1.21
CA GLU A 44 12.87 2.76 -0.53
C GLU A 44 11.92 3.88 -0.05
N ARG A 45 12.47 4.94 0.55
CA ARG A 45 11.69 6.10 1.02
C ARG A 45 10.96 6.79 -0.14
N ILE A 46 11.60 6.92 -1.30
CA ILE A 46 10.98 7.47 -2.50
C ILE A 46 9.80 6.59 -2.95
N VAL A 47 9.94 5.25 -2.89
CA VAL A 47 8.83 4.35 -3.24
C VAL A 47 7.68 4.50 -2.25
N TYR A 48 7.94 4.56 -0.94
CA TYR A 48 6.89 4.80 0.05
C TYR A 48 6.19 6.15 -0.14
N GLY A 49 6.94 7.22 -0.42
CA GLY A 49 6.36 8.54 -0.71
C GLY A 49 5.45 8.51 -1.94
N LYS A 50 5.85 7.80 -3.01
CA LYS A 50 5.01 7.59 -4.20
C LYS A 50 3.76 6.75 -3.91
N MET A 51 3.88 5.77 -3.02
CA MET A 51 2.76 4.96 -2.56
C MET A 51 1.75 5.79 -1.77
N ALA A 52 2.21 6.66 -0.87
CA ALA A 52 1.34 7.59 -0.15
C ALA A 52 0.60 8.55 -1.11
N ILE A 53 1.30 9.10 -2.11
CA ILE A 53 0.67 9.94 -3.16
C ILE A 53 -0.37 9.15 -3.95
N PHE A 54 -0.11 7.88 -4.25
CA PHE A 54 -1.06 7.01 -4.93
C PHE A 54 -2.35 6.80 -4.11
N PHE A 55 -2.25 6.81 -2.78
CA PHE A 55 -3.40 6.84 -1.86
C PHE A 55 -3.94 8.25 -1.57
N ASN A 56 -3.50 9.26 -2.33
CA ASN A 56 -3.84 10.68 -2.15
C ASN A 56 -3.44 11.27 -0.78
N ASP A 57 -2.45 10.67 -0.11
CA ASP A 57 -1.95 11.13 1.19
C ASP A 57 -0.60 11.87 1.04
N TRP A 58 -0.71 13.16 0.72
CA TRP A 58 0.44 14.05 0.53
C TRP A 58 1.20 14.33 1.84
N LEU A 59 0.51 14.35 2.98
CA LEU A 59 1.14 14.57 4.28
C LEU A 59 2.05 13.39 4.63
N THR A 60 1.55 12.17 4.47
CA THR A 60 2.34 10.96 4.68
C THR A 60 3.54 10.91 3.75
N SER A 61 3.38 11.33 2.48
CA SER A 61 4.51 11.45 1.55
C SER A 61 5.58 12.42 2.04
N ALA A 62 5.18 13.60 2.52
CA ALA A 62 6.11 14.57 3.10
C ALA A 62 6.81 14.01 4.35
N GLN A 63 6.08 13.32 5.22
CA GLN A 63 6.63 12.67 6.42
C GLN A 63 7.68 11.62 6.08
N LEU A 64 7.44 10.78 5.07
CA LEU A 64 8.35 9.74 4.60
C LEU A 64 9.65 10.28 3.97
N SER A 65 9.67 11.56 3.60
CA SER A 65 10.87 12.24 3.10
C SER A 65 11.82 12.69 4.21
N ASN A 66 11.44 12.58 5.50
CA ASN A 66 12.33 12.88 6.63
C ASN A 66 13.35 11.77 6.89
N ASN A 67 14.38 12.07 7.69
CA ASN A 67 15.39 11.08 8.09
C ASN A 67 14.74 9.92 8.85
N ILE A 68 15.32 8.73 8.67
CA ILE A 68 14.74 7.48 9.15
C ILE A 68 14.68 7.36 10.67
N ASP A 69 15.45 8.13 11.41
CA ASP A 69 15.48 8.19 12.87
C ASP A 69 14.41 9.13 13.46
N THR A 70 13.73 9.92 12.63
CA THR A 70 12.75 10.91 13.07
C THR A 70 11.40 10.31 13.43
N SER A 71 10.69 10.97 14.35
CA SER A 71 9.29 10.63 14.64
C SER A 71 8.39 10.86 13.43
N GLN A 72 8.66 11.89 12.59
CA GLN A 72 7.88 12.13 11.38
C GLN A 72 7.96 10.94 10.43
N TYR A 73 9.15 10.39 10.19
CA TYR A 73 9.30 9.22 9.32
C TYR A 73 8.51 8.01 9.85
N ARG A 74 8.57 7.73 11.15
CA ARG A 74 7.78 6.67 11.79
C ARG A 74 6.29 6.89 11.68
N THR A 75 5.82 8.12 11.89
CA THR A 75 4.41 8.49 11.70
C THR A 75 3.98 8.25 10.26
N GLY A 76 4.80 8.63 9.28
CA GLY A 76 4.53 8.37 7.87
C GLY A 76 4.44 6.87 7.54
N LEU A 77 5.35 6.06 8.07
CA LEU A 77 5.29 4.60 7.90
C LEU A 77 4.02 4.01 8.54
N PHE A 78 3.63 4.50 9.72
CA PHE A 78 2.41 4.05 10.40
C PHE A 78 1.15 4.41 9.61
N SER A 79 1.04 5.63 9.09
CA SER A 79 -0.07 6.06 8.24
C SER A 79 -0.14 5.24 6.95
N LEU A 80 1.01 4.98 6.32
CA LEU A 80 1.06 4.16 5.11
C LEU A 80 0.61 2.70 5.38
N LEU A 81 0.99 2.16 6.54
CA LEU A 81 0.53 0.84 6.98
C LEU A 81 -1.00 0.81 7.18
N ALA A 82 -1.59 1.87 7.73
CA ALA A 82 -3.03 1.98 7.90
C ALA A 82 -3.75 1.94 6.55
N HIS A 83 -3.32 2.75 5.58
CA HIS A 83 -3.85 2.73 4.22
C HIS A 83 -3.80 1.33 3.59
N LEU A 84 -2.67 0.64 3.72
CA LEU A 84 -2.52 -0.72 3.19
C LEU A 84 -3.44 -1.74 3.85
N ASN A 85 -3.66 -1.64 5.17
CA ASN A 85 -4.58 -2.54 5.87
C ASN A 85 -6.03 -2.30 5.43
N ASP A 86 -6.43 -1.05 5.21
CA ASP A 86 -7.77 -0.70 4.74
C ASP A 86 -8.01 -1.27 3.33
N VAL A 87 -7.07 -1.08 2.41
CA VAL A 87 -7.20 -1.60 1.04
C VAL A 87 -6.95 -3.10 0.91
N LYS A 88 -6.29 -3.73 1.90
CA LYS A 88 -6.05 -5.19 1.90
C LYS A 88 -7.36 -5.97 1.91
N GLN A 89 -8.40 -5.47 2.57
CA GLN A 89 -9.72 -6.14 2.57
C GLN A 89 -10.26 -6.28 1.14
N ASP A 90 -10.12 -5.24 0.32
CA ASP A 90 -10.53 -5.31 -1.09
C ASP A 90 -9.56 -6.11 -1.95
N ALA A 91 -8.26 -6.03 -1.67
CA ALA A 91 -7.25 -6.84 -2.35
C ALA A 91 -7.45 -8.35 -2.10
N SER A 92 -7.97 -8.74 -0.94
CA SER A 92 -8.18 -10.15 -0.55
C SER A 92 -9.18 -10.91 -1.44
N LYS A 93 -9.96 -10.18 -2.25
CA LYS A 93 -10.86 -10.74 -3.26
C LYS A 93 -10.11 -11.26 -4.50
N ASP A 94 -8.80 -10.98 -4.63
CA ASP A 94 -7.89 -11.44 -5.67
C ASP A 94 -6.64 -12.07 -5.00
N PRO A 95 -6.35 -13.38 -5.18
CA PRO A 95 -5.21 -14.02 -4.52
C PRO A 95 -3.88 -13.30 -4.73
N ALA A 96 -3.62 -12.82 -5.96
CA ALA A 96 -2.40 -12.07 -6.24
C ALA A 96 -2.40 -10.70 -5.57
N GLY A 97 -3.59 -10.08 -5.44
CA GLY A 97 -3.78 -8.85 -4.68
C GLY A 97 -3.40 -9.02 -3.21
N SER A 98 -3.80 -10.14 -2.60
CA SER A 98 -3.49 -10.46 -1.20
C SER A 98 -1.98 -10.59 -0.96
N ASP A 99 -1.29 -11.41 -1.76
CA ASP A 99 0.16 -11.67 -1.60
C ASP A 99 0.99 -10.39 -1.76
N ASN A 100 0.61 -9.54 -2.72
CA ASN A 100 1.22 -8.23 -2.95
C ASN A 100 1.06 -7.30 -1.74
N MET A 101 -0.13 -7.26 -1.13
CA MET A 101 -0.35 -6.44 0.07
C MET A 101 0.45 -6.95 1.25
N ASP A 102 0.54 -8.27 1.43
CA ASP A 102 1.34 -8.87 2.48
C ASP A 102 2.82 -8.54 2.34
N TYR A 103 3.36 -8.57 1.12
CA TYR A 103 4.72 -8.13 0.85
C TYR A 103 4.94 -6.65 1.23
N LEU A 104 4.05 -5.74 0.81
CA LEU A 104 4.17 -4.32 1.13
C LEU A 104 4.11 -4.05 2.64
N ILE A 105 3.17 -4.68 3.33
CA ILE A 105 2.99 -4.57 4.78
C ILE A 105 4.24 -5.09 5.51
N LEU A 106 4.75 -6.25 5.11
CA LEU A 106 5.97 -6.81 5.68
C LEU A 106 7.14 -5.83 5.51
N ARG A 107 7.26 -5.25 4.32
CA ARG A 107 8.38 -4.37 3.99
C ARG A 107 8.35 -3.07 4.80
N ILE A 108 7.18 -2.47 4.96
CA ILE A 108 7.01 -1.27 5.81
C ILE A 108 7.30 -1.58 7.28
N LYS A 109 6.89 -2.76 7.78
CA LYS A 109 7.21 -3.19 9.16
C LYS A 109 8.71 -3.33 9.38
N GLN A 110 9.45 -3.85 8.39
CA GLN A 110 10.92 -3.93 8.46
C GLN A 110 11.54 -2.53 8.55
N SER A 111 11.13 -1.60 7.69
CA SER A 111 11.62 -0.21 7.72
C SER A 111 11.28 0.51 9.02
N TYR A 112 10.11 0.21 9.62
CA TYR A 112 9.72 0.74 10.92
C TYR A 112 10.59 0.20 12.05
N GLY A 113 10.88 -1.10 12.05
CA GLY A 113 11.79 -1.71 13.01
C GLY A 113 13.20 -1.11 12.95
N GLU A 114 13.75 -0.93 11.75
CA GLU A 114 15.06 -0.29 11.54
C GLU A 114 15.07 1.17 12.00
N SER A 115 13.98 1.92 11.75
CA SER A 115 13.83 3.28 12.25
C SER A 115 13.89 3.38 13.78
N LEU A 116 13.22 2.45 14.48
CA LEU A 116 13.27 2.38 15.94
C LEU A 116 14.66 1.99 16.44
N PHE A 117 15.30 1.00 15.82
CA PHE A 117 16.64 0.56 16.20
C PHE A 117 17.65 1.70 16.11
N ARG A 118 17.62 2.50 15.04
CA ARG A 118 18.49 3.68 14.89
C ARG A 118 18.18 4.78 15.89
N PHE A 119 16.91 4.99 16.23
CA PHE A 119 16.52 6.00 17.21
C PHE A 119 17.01 5.66 18.63
N PHE A 120 16.96 4.39 19.04
CA PHE A 120 17.37 3.95 20.38
C PHE A 120 18.82 3.46 20.49
N GLY A 121 19.47 3.17 19.36
CA GLY A 121 20.87 2.70 19.30
C GLY A 121 21.92 3.82 19.37
N HIS A 122 21.49 5.05 19.65
CA HIS A 122 22.32 6.24 19.84
C HIS A 122 22.30 6.70 21.30
#